data_AF-A4J6D4-F1
#
_entry.id   AF-A4J6D4-F1
#
_cell.length_a   1.000
_cell.length_b   1.000
_cell.length_c   1.000
_cell.angle_alpha   90.00
_cell.angle_beta   90.00
_cell.angle_gamma   90.00
#
_symmetry.space_group_name_H-M   'P 1'
#
loop_
_entity.id
_entity.type
_entity.pdbx_description
1 polymer ?
#
loop_
_entity_poly.entity_id
_entity_poly.type
_entity_poly.pdbx_seq_one_letter_code
_entity_poly.pdbx_strand_id
1 'polypeptide(L)'
;MFHKKKSFQRKKVGRFSLGFKLSLSITLLVMLLMICIGINSYLRNRTILLQEAQSRGWMTARTTSAFAADYLRGYNPNLQSNIIDHLERDPFIKRVAILDINGVVLKSSDESMVQKKMTGQEVQEALIQKKDTLKYISDIKGHPLTMEFISPVAARNEAPLGYFWIEADLTYISAHLINTARNQIITSLLAILAGLILSRLIIIRVIQRPIKELVQATDRVSTGDFSGRVHVYNQDELGKLANAFNTMTDHLGVLFQSIRTAVNDINHTTMLIINRSEQSDLATRKLTDSLNQLQQTAAQLPNAAQNDIPLECSNKLHESTETTLRQQEHLKEIRSASRKLIRYVDRLDSISLQFKFNEK
;
A
#
# COMPACT_ATOMS: atom_id res chain seq x y z
N MET A 1 7.43 32.87 -46.81
CA MET A 1 7.03 31.45 -46.65
C MET A 1 7.38 31.03 -45.22
N PHE A 2 6.44 31.22 -44.27
CA PHE A 2 6.66 30.98 -42.84
C PHE A 2 6.38 29.52 -42.49
N HIS A 3 7.40 28.77 -42.05
CA HIS A 3 7.21 27.43 -41.48
C HIS A 3 7.09 27.51 -39.95
N LYS A 4 5.85 27.44 -39.48
CA LYS A 4 5.48 27.42 -38.06
C LYS A 4 5.70 26.00 -37.51
N LYS A 5 6.78 25.79 -36.75
CA LYS A 5 6.98 24.57 -35.95
C LYS A 5 5.84 24.45 -34.92
N LYS A 6 4.91 23.52 -35.13
CA LYS A 6 3.95 23.09 -34.10
C LYS A 6 4.69 22.24 -33.06
N SER A 7 4.93 22.81 -31.88
CA SER A 7 5.39 22.06 -30.70
C SER A 7 4.27 21.14 -30.22
N PHE A 8 4.49 19.83 -30.34
CA PHE A 8 3.62 18.81 -29.77
C PHE A 8 3.76 18.84 -28.24
N GLN A 9 2.83 19.49 -27.53
CA GLN A 9 2.71 19.31 -26.10
C GLN A 9 2.16 17.91 -25.82
N ARG A 10 3.03 16.99 -25.40
CA ARG A 10 2.61 15.71 -24.81
C ARG A 10 1.82 16.03 -23.54
N LYS A 11 0.50 15.82 -23.58
CA LYS A 11 -0.36 15.75 -22.37
C LYS A 11 0.31 14.80 -21.38
N LYS A 12 0.73 15.32 -20.21
CA LYS A 12 1.15 14.50 -19.07
C LYS A 12 -0.05 13.63 -18.68
N VAL A 13 -0.02 12.35 -19.06
CA VAL A 13 -0.92 11.34 -18.53
C VAL A 13 -0.71 11.36 -17.02
N GLY A 14 -1.72 11.78 -16.27
CA GLY A 14 -1.65 11.92 -14.81
C GLY A 14 -1.28 10.59 -14.18
N ARG A 15 -0.01 10.42 -13.80
CA ARG A 15 0.42 9.28 -13.00
C ARG A 15 -0.16 9.48 -11.60
N PHE A 16 -1.16 8.69 -11.24
CA PHE A 16 -1.66 8.62 -9.87
C PHE A 16 -0.51 8.40 -8.90
N SER A 17 -0.51 9.12 -7.77
CA SER A 17 0.51 8.98 -6.73
C SER A 17 0.54 7.55 -6.20
N LEU A 18 1.71 7.10 -5.72
CA LEU A 18 1.86 5.76 -5.13
C LEU A 18 0.83 5.51 -4.02
N GLY A 19 0.57 6.54 -3.20
CA GLY A 19 -0.43 6.46 -2.15
C GLY A 19 -1.87 6.32 -2.65
N PHE A 20 -2.22 6.93 -3.78
CA PHE A 20 -3.54 6.71 -4.38
C PHE A 20 -3.69 5.26 -4.87
N LYS A 21 -2.66 4.70 -5.51
CA LYS A 21 -2.69 3.31 -6.00
C LYS A 21 -2.85 2.32 -4.85
N LEU A 22 -2.09 2.51 -3.77
CA LEU A 22 -2.18 1.65 -2.57
C LEU A 22 -3.54 1.75 -1.88
N SER A 23 -4.07 2.98 -1.74
CA SER A 23 -5.42 3.18 -1.18
C SER A 23 -6.47 2.51 -2.05
N LEU A 24 -6.38 2.67 -3.38
CA LEU A 24 -7.26 2.01 -4.33
C LEU A 24 -7.22 0.48 -4.19
N SER A 25 -6.03 -0.12 -4.10
CA SER A 25 -5.89 -1.57 -3.91
C SER A 25 -6.54 -2.06 -2.62
N ILE A 26 -6.35 -1.36 -1.49
CA ILE A 26 -6.98 -1.70 -0.22
C ILE A 26 -8.51 -1.60 -0.32
N THR A 27 -9.00 -0.56 -0.98
CA THR A 27 -10.46 -0.34 -1.11
C THR A 27 -11.12 -1.38 -2.01
N LEU A 28 -10.42 -1.81 -3.07
CA LEU A 28 -10.87 -2.89 -3.93
C LEU A 28 -10.89 -4.23 -3.20
N LEU A 29 -9.93 -4.48 -2.32
CA LEU A 29 -9.93 -5.65 -1.44
C LEU A 29 -11.12 -5.63 -0.46
N VAL A 30 -11.38 -4.50 0.20
CA VAL A 30 -12.54 -4.34 1.10
C VAL A 30 -13.85 -4.55 0.34
N MET A 31 -13.96 -3.99 -0.86
CA MET A 31 -15.12 -4.17 -1.72
C MET A 31 -15.34 -5.64 -2.10
N LEU A 32 -14.27 -6.35 -2.50
CA LEU A 32 -14.33 -7.78 -2.82
C LEU A 32 -14.79 -8.60 -1.61
N LEU A 33 -14.23 -8.33 -0.43
CA LEU A 33 -14.63 -9.02 0.81
C LEU A 33 -16.10 -8.76 1.16
N MET A 34 -16.58 -7.52 1.01
CA MET A 34 -17.98 -7.18 1.26
C MET A 34 -18.94 -7.88 0.28
N ILE A 35 -18.54 -8.03 -0.98
CA ILE A 35 -19.31 -8.79 -1.97
C ILE A 35 -19.36 -10.27 -1.59
N CYS A 36 -18.22 -10.87 -1.23
CA CYS A 36 -18.17 -12.26 -0.77
C CYS A 36 -19.03 -12.50 0.47
N ILE A 37 -18.93 -11.62 1.48
CA ILE A 37 -19.73 -11.68 2.69
C ILE A 37 -21.22 -11.52 2.36
N GLY A 38 -21.58 -10.60 1.47
CA GLY A 38 -22.96 -10.38 1.05
C GLY A 38 -23.57 -11.59 0.33
N ILE A 39 -22.84 -12.17 -0.63
CA ILE A 39 -23.27 -13.38 -1.34
C ILE A 39 -23.41 -14.55 -0.37
N ASN A 40 -22.42 -14.78 0.50
CA ASN A 40 -22.47 -15.85 1.48
C ASN A 40 -23.65 -15.69 2.45
N SER A 41 -23.84 -14.48 2.98
CA SER A 41 -24.95 -14.15 3.88
C SER A 41 -26.30 -14.39 3.21
N TYR A 42 -26.47 -13.92 1.96
CA TYR A 42 -27.69 -14.13 1.18
C TYR A 42 -27.99 -15.62 0.95
N LEU A 43 -27.00 -16.40 0.50
CA LEU A 43 -27.16 -17.84 0.26
C LEU A 43 -27.49 -18.58 1.55
N ARG A 44 -26.77 -18.27 2.64
CA ARG A 44 -26.99 -18.88 3.95
C ARG A 44 -28.39 -18.58 4.50
N ASN A 45 -28.81 -17.31 4.49
CA ASN A 45 -30.12 -16.93 5.01
C ASN A 45 -31.26 -17.52 4.19
N ARG A 46 -31.12 -17.57 2.86
CA ARG A 46 -32.09 -18.24 1.99
C ARG A 46 -32.23 -19.72 2.33
N THR A 47 -31.13 -20.45 2.49
CA THR A 47 -31.17 -21.88 2.82
C THR A 47 -31.80 -22.12 4.19
N ILE A 48 -31.44 -21.35 5.20
CA ILE A 48 -31.99 -21.47 6.57
C ILE A 48 -33.51 -21.26 6.55
N LEU A 49 -33.98 -20.17 5.92
CA LEU A 49 -35.41 -19.85 5.88
C LEU A 49 -36.23 -20.90 5.12
N LEU A 50 -35.69 -21.44 4.02
CA LEU A 50 -36.37 -22.51 3.27
C LEU A 50 -36.43 -23.81 4.07
N GLN A 51 -35.38 -24.15 4.80
CA GLN A 51 -35.35 -25.33 5.65
C GLN A 51 -36.30 -25.19 6.85
N GLU A 52 -36.39 -24.00 7.45
CA GLU A 52 -37.34 -23.68 8.52
C GLU A 52 -38.79 -23.78 8.03
N ALA A 53 -39.09 -23.18 6.86
CA ALA A 53 -40.40 -23.29 6.22
C ALA A 53 -40.77 -24.74 5.91
N GLN A 54 -39.83 -25.53 5.38
CA GLN A 54 -40.03 -26.93 5.08
C GLN A 54 -40.30 -27.75 6.35
N SER A 55 -39.53 -27.52 7.42
CA SER A 55 -39.72 -28.21 8.71
C SER A 55 -41.07 -27.86 9.33
N ARG A 56 -41.45 -26.57 9.31
CA ARG A 56 -42.75 -26.10 9.77
C ARG A 56 -43.90 -26.73 8.98
N GLY A 57 -43.81 -26.72 7.64
CA GLY A 57 -44.82 -27.31 6.77
C GLY A 57 -45.01 -28.81 6.98
N TRP A 58 -43.92 -29.57 7.14
CA TRP A 58 -44.02 -31.00 7.47
C TRP A 58 -44.65 -31.27 8.83
N MET A 59 -44.29 -30.48 9.85
CA MET A 59 -44.92 -30.59 11.16
C MET A 59 -46.44 -30.35 11.04
N THR A 60 -46.86 -29.26 10.39
CA THR A 60 -48.28 -28.95 10.21
C THR A 60 -49.01 -30.00 9.37
N ALA A 61 -48.41 -30.48 8.28
CA ALA A 61 -49.04 -31.47 7.40
C ALA A 61 -49.26 -32.81 8.11
N ARG A 62 -48.26 -33.29 8.87
CA ARG A 62 -48.34 -34.57 9.58
C ARG A 62 -49.24 -34.51 10.82
N THR A 63 -49.25 -33.40 11.57
CA THR A 63 -50.15 -33.26 12.71
C THR A 63 -51.61 -33.14 12.24
N THR A 64 -51.84 -32.42 11.15
CA THR A 64 -53.19 -32.23 10.62
C THR A 64 -53.72 -33.45 9.88
N SER A 65 -52.87 -34.21 9.19
CA SER A 65 -53.30 -35.44 8.52
C SER A 65 -53.88 -36.46 9.50
N ALA A 66 -53.40 -36.50 10.75
CA ALA A 66 -53.99 -37.32 11.80
C ALA A 66 -55.45 -36.94 12.10
N PHE A 67 -55.77 -35.64 12.17
CA PHE A 67 -57.15 -35.17 12.35
C PHE A 67 -58.01 -35.37 11.10
N ALA A 68 -57.43 -35.24 9.91
CA ALA A 68 -58.12 -35.53 8.65
C ALA A 68 -58.55 -37.01 8.58
N ALA A 69 -57.85 -37.92 9.26
CA ALA A 69 -58.25 -39.33 9.33
C ALA A 69 -59.60 -39.52 10.01
N ASP A 70 -59.90 -38.76 11.06
CA ASP A 70 -61.19 -38.84 11.76
C ASP A 70 -62.34 -38.30 10.91
N TYR A 71 -62.06 -37.27 10.09
CA TYR A 71 -63.00 -36.75 9.10
C TYR A 71 -63.29 -37.80 8.00
N LEU A 72 -62.25 -38.38 7.39
CA LEU A 72 -62.40 -39.36 6.31
C LEU A 72 -63.09 -40.66 6.75
N ARG A 73 -62.98 -41.03 8.03
CA ARG A 73 -63.71 -42.17 8.60
C ARG A 73 -65.17 -41.87 8.95
N GLY A 74 -65.61 -40.62 8.85
CA GLY A 74 -66.98 -40.21 9.14
C GLY A 74 -67.31 -40.11 10.63
N TYR A 75 -66.31 -40.06 11.51
CA TYR A 75 -66.54 -40.05 12.97
C TYR A 75 -67.09 -38.73 13.51
N ASN A 76 -66.71 -37.59 12.93
CA ASN A 76 -67.19 -36.28 13.41
C ASN A 76 -67.13 -35.20 12.31
N PRO A 77 -68.23 -34.96 11.56
CA PRO A 77 -68.26 -33.97 10.50
C PRO A 77 -68.10 -32.52 10.98
N ASN A 78 -68.38 -32.23 12.26
CA ASN A 78 -68.25 -30.88 12.84
C ASN A 78 -66.81 -30.53 13.25
N LEU A 79 -65.91 -31.51 13.35
CA LEU A 79 -64.48 -31.28 13.61
C LEU A 79 -63.79 -30.58 12.42
N GLN A 80 -64.45 -30.59 11.25
CA GLN A 80 -64.00 -30.09 9.97
C GLN A 80 -63.82 -28.57 9.89
N SER A 81 -64.78 -27.77 10.40
CA SER A 81 -64.70 -26.31 10.35
C SER A 81 -63.59 -25.81 11.27
N ASN A 82 -63.54 -26.32 12.50
CA ASN A 82 -62.63 -25.81 13.53
C ASN A 82 -61.14 -25.94 13.16
N ILE A 83 -60.76 -27.00 12.43
CA ILE A 83 -59.35 -27.22 12.05
C ILE A 83 -58.96 -26.42 10.81
N ILE A 84 -59.80 -26.41 9.77
CA ILE A 84 -59.53 -25.64 8.56
C ILE A 84 -59.54 -24.15 8.87
N ASP A 85 -60.51 -23.68 9.65
CA ASP A 85 -60.61 -22.27 10.07
C ASP A 85 -59.41 -21.84 10.94
N HIS A 86 -58.84 -22.76 11.74
CA HIS A 86 -57.65 -22.46 12.54
C HIS A 86 -56.39 -22.37 11.67
N LEU A 87 -56.26 -23.27 10.68
CA LEU A 87 -55.14 -23.28 9.76
C LEU A 87 -55.18 -22.09 8.80
N GLU A 88 -56.37 -21.67 8.35
CA GLU A 88 -56.54 -20.49 7.50
C GLU A 88 -56.10 -19.19 8.18
N ARG A 89 -56.14 -19.14 9.52
CA ARG A 89 -55.66 -17.99 10.30
C ARG A 89 -54.15 -17.96 10.47
N ASP A 90 -53.42 -19.05 10.19
CA ASP A 90 -51.95 -19.05 10.26
C ASP A 90 -51.37 -18.34 9.02
N PRO A 91 -50.61 -17.24 9.16
CA PRO A 91 -50.02 -16.53 8.02
C PRO A 91 -49.07 -17.37 7.16
N PHE A 92 -48.58 -18.50 7.69
CA PHE A 92 -47.76 -19.44 6.92
C PHE A 92 -48.59 -20.25 5.92
N ILE A 93 -49.89 -20.41 6.17
CA ILE A 93 -50.78 -21.27 5.39
C ILE A 93 -51.58 -20.39 4.44
N LYS A 94 -51.37 -20.59 3.15
CA LYS A 94 -52.13 -19.92 2.11
C LYS A 94 -53.44 -20.65 1.83
N ARG A 95 -53.39 -21.98 1.71
CA ARG A 95 -54.54 -22.86 1.47
C ARG A 95 -54.33 -24.25 2.08
N VAL A 96 -55.42 -24.92 2.41
CA VAL A 96 -55.43 -26.32 2.85
C VAL A 96 -56.54 -27.09 2.18
N ALA A 97 -56.35 -28.39 1.97
CA ALA A 97 -57.36 -29.28 1.41
C ALA A 97 -57.24 -30.71 1.92
N ILE A 98 -58.38 -31.40 2.00
CA ILE A 98 -58.49 -32.84 2.21
C ILE A 98 -58.88 -33.46 0.87
N LEU A 99 -58.09 -34.43 0.43
CA LEU A 99 -58.24 -35.13 -0.84
C LEU A 99 -58.67 -36.58 -0.59
N ASP A 100 -59.51 -37.11 -1.47
CA ASP A 100 -59.78 -38.54 -1.51
C ASP A 100 -58.57 -39.33 -2.10
N ILE A 101 -58.69 -40.65 -2.16
CA ILE A 101 -57.67 -41.54 -2.73
C ILE A 101 -57.45 -41.36 -4.24
N ASN A 102 -58.31 -40.60 -4.93
CA ASN A 102 -58.23 -40.31 -6.35
C ASN A 102 -57.69 -38.89 -6.62
N GLY A 103 -57.42 -38.10 -5.58
CA GLY A 103 -56.99 -36.71 -5.68
C GLY A 103 -58.13 -35.70 -5.88
N VAL A 104 -59.39 -36.08 -5.61
CA VAL A 104 -60.54 -35.18 -5.62
C VAL A 104 -60.61 -34.42 -4.30
N VAL A 105 -60.77 -33.10 -4.36
CA VAL A 105 -60.88 -32.24 -3.19
C VAL A 105 -62.24 -32.46 -2.51
N LEU A 106 -62.22 -33.08 -1.34
CA LEU A 106 -63.41 -33.28 -0.50
C LEU A 106 -63.73 -32.02 0.31
N LYS A 107 -62.68 -31.34 0.79
CA LYS A 107 -62.79 -30.08 1.51
C LYS A 107 -61.56 -29.22 1.28
N SER A 108 -61.74 -27.91 1.30
CA SER A 108 -60.65 -26.94 1.16
C SER A 108 -61.00 -25.68 1.95
N SER A 109 -59.99 -24.90 2.33
CA SER A 109 -60.19 -23.50 2.76
C SER A 109 -60.64 -22.61 1.59
N ASP A 110 -60.32 -23.01 0.36
CA ASP A 110 -60.83 -22.39 -0.87
C ASP A 110 -62.00 -23.22 -1.42
N GLU A 111 -63.23 -22.76 -1.17
CA GLU A 111 -64.45 -23.45 -1.60
C GLU A 111 -64.51 -23.69 -3.11
N SER A 112 -63.85 -22.85 -3.91
CA SER A 112 -63.82 -23.01 -5.36
C SER A 112 -63.07 -24.27 -5.82
N MET A 113 -62.25 -24.87 -4.94
CA MET A 113 -61.51 -26.10 -5.22
C MET A 113 -62.32 -27.36 -4.94
N VAL A 114 -63.39 -27.29 -4.14
CA VAL A 114 -64.15 -28.47 -3.71
C VAL A 114 -64.77 -29.18 -4.91
N GLN A 115 -64.76 -30.52 -4.90
CA GLN A 115 -65.14 -31.41 -6.01
C GLN A 115 -64.26 -31.32 -7.28
N LYS A 116 -63.21 -30.49 -7.29
CA LYS A 116 -62.23 -30.50 -8.39
C LYS A 116 -61.17 -31.56 -8.14
N LYS A 117 -60.70 -32.19 -9.22
CA LYS A 117 -59.59 -33.14 -9.17
C LYS A 117 -58.26 -32.39 -9.28
N MET A 118 -57.36 -32.60 -8.34
CA MET A 118 -56.00 -32.08 -8.42
C MET A 118 -55.17 -32.97 -9.36
N THR A 119 -54.66 -32.38 -10.44
CA THR A 119 -53.93 -33.11 -11.49
C THR A 119 -52.42 -32.81 -11.50
N GLY A 120 -51.90 -32.12 -10.49
CA GLY A 120 -50.46 -31.84 -10.37
C GLY A 120 -49.64 -33.12 -10.31
N GLN A 121 -48.46 -33.12 -10.94
CA GLN A 121 -47.56 -34.28 -11.00
C GLN A 121 -47.23 -34.81 -9.58
N GLU A 122 -47.02 -33.90 -8.63
CA GLU A 122 -46.62 -34.22 -7.26
C GLU A 122 -47.78 -34.82 -6.46
N VAL A 123 -49.02 -34.39 -6.76
CA VAL A 123 -50.23 -35.03 -6.22
C VAL A 123 -50.33 -36.46 -6.73
N GLN A 124 -50.05 -36.69 -8.02
CA GLN A 124 -50.02 -38.04 -8.59
C GLN A 124 -48.89 -38.89 -8.01
N GLU A 125 -47.70 -38.32 -7.81
CA GLU A 125 -46.59 -38.99 -7.16
C GLU A 125 -46.93 -39.38 -5.72
N ALA A 126 -47.57 -38.49 -4.95
CA ALA A 126 -48.06 -38.82 -3.60
C ALA A 126 -49.10 -39.95 -3.63
N LEU A 127 -50.03 -39.90 -4.58
CA LEU A 127 -51.09 -40.90 -4.77
C LEU A 127 -50.52 -42.30 -5.12
N ILE A 128 -49.51 -42.34 -5.99
CA ILE A 128 -48.88 -43.58 -6.47
C ILE A 128 -47.92 -44.13 -5.41
N GLN A 129 -47.04 -43.30 -4.87
CA GLN A 129 -46.00 -43.72 -3.94
C GLN A 129 -46.50 -43.87 -2.50
N LYS A 130 -47.68 -43.33 -2.18
CA LYS A 130 -48.30 -43.34 -0.85
C LYS A 130 -47.37 -42.77 0.22
N LYS A 131 -46.62 -41.73 -0.12
CA LYS A 131 -45.60 -41.09 0.73
C LYS A 131 -45.76 -39.58 0.71
N ASP A 132 -45.14 -38.96 1.70
CA ASP A 132 -44.96 -37.51 1.81
C ASP A 132 -44.27 -36.95 0.55
N THR A 133 -44.87 -35.95 -0.11
CA THR A 133 -44.27 -35.22 -1.24
C THR A 133 -44.23 -33.71 -1.01
N LEU A 134 -43.18 -33.05 -1.51
CA LEU A 134 -42.98 -31.60 -1.42
C LEU A 134 -42.76 -30.99 -2.81
N LYS A 135 -43.46 -29.88 -3.10
CA LYS A 135 -43.25 -29.09 -4.31
C LYS A 135 -42.85 -27.66 -3.97
N TYR A 136 -41.92 -27.10 -4.75
CA TYR A 136 -41.60 -25.68 -4.75
C TYR A 136 -42.24 -25.01 -5.95
N ILE A 137 -43.11 -24.03 -5.71
CA ILE A 137 -43.65 -23.17 -6.76
C ILE A 137 -42.88 -21.86 -6.69
N SER A 138 -42.23 -21.51 -7.80
CA SER A 138 -41.43 -20.29 -7.90
C SER A 138 -42.08 -19.27 -8.84
N ASP A 139 -41.77 -18.00 -8.62
CA ASP A 139 -42.09 -16.92 -9.53
C ASP A 139 -41.25 -17.00 -10.83
N ILE A 140 -41.50 -16.08 -11.76
CA ILE A 140 -40.81 -15.99 -13.06
C ILE A 140 -39.29 -15.76 -12.90
N LYS A 141 -38.83 -15.26 -11.74
CA LYS A 141 -37.42 -15.02 -11.41
C LYS A 141 -36.80 -16.18 -10.64
N GLY A 142 -37.55 -17.26 -10.40
CA GLY A 142 -37.09 -18.43 -9.65
C GLY A 142 -37.11 -18.24 -8.12
N HIS A 143 -37.80 -17.22 -7.59
CA HIS A 143 -38.01 -17.07 -6.16
C HIS A 143 -39.19 -17.94 -5.71
N PRO A 144 -39.04 -18.73 -4.64
CA PRO A 144 -40.13 -19.58 -4.16
C PRO A 144 -41.28 -18.70 -3.64
N LEU A 145 -42.44 -18.85 -4.25
CA LEU A 145 -43.69 -18.16 -3.91
C LEU A 145 -44.49 -18.99 -2.91
N THR A 146 -44.60 -20.30 -3.17
CA THR A 146 -45.29 -21.23 -2.28
C THR A 146 -44.59 -22.59 -2.21
N MET A 147 -44.82 -23.30 -1.11
CA MET A 147 -44.44 -24.70 -0.94
C MET A 147 -45.69 -25.54 -0.75
N GLU A 148 -45.84 -26.61 -1.51
CA GLU A 148 -46.97 -27.53 -1.36
C GLU A 148 -46.51 -28.80 -0.63
N PHE A 149 -47.19 -29.15 0.45
CA PHE A 149 -46.96 -30.34 1.25
C PHE A 149 -48.14 -31.28 1.08
N ILE A 150 -47.86 -32.54 0.75
CA ILE A 150 -48.87 -33.59 0.65
C ILE A 150 -48.48 -34.69 1.60
N SER A 151 -49.35 -35.00 2.55
CA SER A 151 -49.13 -36.07 3.50
C SER A 151 -50.28 -37.09 3.43
N PRO A 152 -49.97 -38.40 3.28
CA PRO A 152 -50.99 -39.44 3.27
C PRO A 152 -51.71 -39.50 4.61
N VAL A 153 -53.04 -39.56 4.57
CA VAL A 153 -53.87 -39.76 5.74
C VAL A 153 -53.95 -41.26 6.01
N ALA A 154 -53.00 -41.78 6.77
CA ALA A 154 -52.89 -43.21 7.03
C ALA A 154 -53.87 -43.68 8.13
N ALA A 155 -54.48 -44.85 7.91
CA ALA A 155 -54.95 -45.68 9.01
C ALA A 155 -53.78 -46.46 9.60
N ARG A 156 -53.84 -46.83 10.89
CA ARG A 156 -52.79 -47.63 11.55
C ARG A 156 -52.52 -48.89 10.70
N ASN A 157 -51.39 -48.92 10.00
CA ASN A 157 -50.86 -50.02 9.17
C ASN A 157 -51.58 -50.34 7.84
N GLU A 158 -52.31 -49.42 7.20
CA GLU A 158 -53.05 -49.68 5.94
C GLU A 158 -52.81 -48.63 4.84
N ALA A 159 -53.40 -48.86 3.66
CA ALA A 159 -53.44 -47.89 2.57
C ALA A 159 -54.04 -46.55 3.05
N PRO A 160 -53.56 -45.41 2.53
CA PRO A 160 -54.08 -44.11 2.94
C PRO A 160 -55.57 -43.98 2.59
N LEU A 161 -56.34 -43.43 3.53
CA LEU A 161 -57.77 -43.11 3.36
C LEU A 161 -57.98 -41.91 2.43
N GLY A 162 -56.94 -41.10 2.26
CA GLY A 162 -56.91 -39.88 1.49
C GLY A 162 -55.60 -39.14 1.72
N TYR A 163 -55.54 -37.87 1.34
CA TYR A 163 -54.33 -37.05 1.49
C TYR A 163 -54.68 -35.70 2.09
N PHE A 164 -53.79 -35.19 2.93
CA PHE A 164 -53.85 -33.83 3.42
C PHE A 164 -52.88 -32.96 2.62
N TRP A 165 -53.39 -31.86 2.07
CA TRP A 165 -52.63 -30.93 1.24
C TRP A 165 -52.57 -29.56 1.93
N ILE A 166 -51.37 -28.98 1.99
CA ILE A 166 -51.12 -27.62 2.46
C ILE A 166 -50.34 -26.87 1.39
N GLU A 167 -50.78 -25.66 1.05
CA GLU A 167 -49.98 -24.67 0.34
C GLU A 167 -49.51 -23.61 1.34
N ALA A 168 -48.20 -23.55 1.57
CA ALA A 168 -47.57 -22.56 2.43
C ALA A 168 -47.16 -21.32 1.64
N ASP A 169 -47.37 -20.13 2.21
CA ASP A 169 -46.92 -18.85 1.65
C ASP A 169 -45.45 -18.60 2.01
N LEU A 170 -44.62 -18.33 1.00
CA LEU A 170 -43.19 -18.03 1.15
C LEU A 170 -42.86 -16.57 0.80
N THR A 171 -43.87 -15.74 0.54
CA THR A 171 -43.69 -14.32 0.23
C THR A 171 -42.89 -13.60 1.31
N TYR A 172 -43.06 -13.97 2.58
CA TYR A 172 -42.30 -13.40 3.71
C TYR A 172 -40.78 -13.62 3.61
N ILE A 173 -40.34 -14.73 2.99
CA ILE A 173 -38.92 -15.02 2.78
C ILE A 173 -38.33 -13.99 1.81
N SER A 174 -39.02 -13.72 0.70
CA SER A 174 -38.56 -12.74 -0.29
C SER A 174 -38.43 -11.34 0.31
N ALA A 175 -39.40 -10.90 1.11
CA ALA A 175 -39.37 -9.62 1.81
C ALA A 175 -38.21 -9.54 2.82
N HIS A 176 -37.97 -10.62 3.57
CA HIS A 176 -36.86 -10.69 4.53
C HIS A 176 -35.49 -10.64 3.82
N LEU A 177 -35.35 -11.34 2.68
CA LEU A 177 -34.12 -11.32 1.88
C LEU A 177 -33.84 -9.93 1.30
N ILE A 178 -34.86 -9.20 0.83
CA ILE A 178 -34.71 -7.82 0.32
C ILE A 178 -34.26 -6.87 1.44
N ASN A 179 -34.89 -6.95 2.62
CA ASN A 179 -34.51 -6.12 3.76
C ASN A 179 -33.07 -6.40 4.22
N THR A 180 -32.69 -7.68 4.27
CA THR A 180 -31.33 -8.10 4.61
C THR A 180 -30.33 -7.62 3.56
N ALA A 181 -30.66 -7.73 2.28
CA ALA A 181 -29.82 -7.22 1.19
C ALA A 181 -29.65 -5.70 1.26
N ARG A 182 -30.71 -4.94 1.55
CA ARG A 182 -30.64 -3.49 1.74
C ARG A 182 -29.71 -3.12 2.91
N ASN A 183 -29.87 -3.78 4.05
CA ASN A 183 -29.01 -3.54 5.21
C ASN A 183 -27.55 -3.89 4.88
N GLN A 184 -27.32 -4.98 4.14
CA GLN A 184 -25.99 -5.37 3.69
C GLN A 184 -25.35 -4.34 2.74
N ILE A 185 -26.12 -3.72 1.84
CA ILE A 185 -25.63 -2.66 0.96
C ILE A 185 -25.19 -1.43 1.79
N ILE A 186 -26.01 -1.02 2.76
CA ILE A 186 -25.70 0.12 3.63
C ILE A 186 -24.43 -0.15 4.45
N THR A 187 -24.32 -1.31 5.09
CA THR A 187 -23.13 -1.67 5.87
C THR A 187 -21.88 -1.80 4.99
N SER A 188 -22.01 -2.34 3.77
CA SER A 188 -20.91 -2.42 2.81
C SER A 188 -20.42 -1.04 2.38
N LEU A 189 -21.35 -0.10 2.12
CA LEU A 189 -20.99 1.27 1.75
C LEU A 189 -20.25 1.98 2.88
N LEU A 190 -20.73 1.84 4.12
CA LEU A 190 -20.05 2.38 5.31
C LEU A 190 -18.66 1.76 5.50
N ALA A 191 -18.51 0.46 5.30
CA ALA A 191 -17.22 -0.21 5.41
C ALA A 191 -16.22 0.24 4.32
N ILE A 192 -16.68 0.42 3.08
CA ILE A 192 -15.85 0.96 1.99
C ILE A 192 -15.41 2.39 2.31
N LEU A 193 -16.32 3.24 2.80
CA LEU A 193 -16.01 4.61 3.20
C LEU A 193 -14.98 4.64 4.35
N ALA A 194 -15.18 3.81 5.36
CA ALA A 194 -14.23 3.66 6.47
C ALA A 194 -12.86 3.17 5.97
N GLY A 195 -12.83 2.20 5.06
CA GLY A 195 -11.60 1.70 4.44
C GLY A 195 -10.86 2.76 3.62
N LEU A 196 -11.58 3.62 2.88
CA LEU A 196 -11.00 4.76 2.15
C LEU A 196 -10.32 5.74 3.10
N ILE A 197 -11.02 6.14 4.17
CA ILE A 197 -10.49 7.10 5.16
C ILE A 197 -9.28 6.50 5.87
N LEU A 198 -9.41 5.28 6.37
CA LEU A 198 -8.37 4.61 7.14
C LEU A 198 -7.12 4.33 6.29
N SER A 199 -7.30 3.82 5.06
CA SER A 199 -6.16 3.59 4.15
C SER A 199 -5.42 4.88 3.84
N ARG A 200 -6.13 5.99 3.60
CA ARG A 200 -5.50 7.29 3.35
C ARG A 200 -4.68 7.77 4.54
N LEU A 201 -5.23 7.67 5.76
CA LEU A 201 -4.52 8.07 6.97
C LEU A 201 -3.26 7.23 7.22
N ILE A 202 -3.36 5.91 7.04
CA ILE A 202 -2.22 4.99 7.22
C ILE A 202 -1.13 5.30 6.20
N ILE A 203 -1.47 5.40 4.91
CA ILE A 203 -0.49 5.63 3.84
C ILE A 203 0.25 6.96 4.03
N ILE A 204 -0.46 8.01 4.45
CA ILE A 204 0.18 9.32 4.70
C ILE A 204 1.23 9.19 5.81
N ARG A 205 0.90 8.52 6.92
CA ARG A 205 1.78 8.41 8.09
C ARG A 205 2.92 7.43 7.88
N VAL A 206 2.66 6.28 7.27
CA VAL A 206 3.62 5.16 7.18
C VAL A 206 4.53 5.29 5.95
N ILE A 207 4.05 5.87 4.85
CA ILE A 207 4.80 5.91 3.59
C ILE A 207 5.12 7.34 3.17
N GLN A 208 4.11 8.19 3.00
CA GLN A 208 4.32 9.50 2.38
C GLN A 208 5.15 10.45 3.25
N ARG A 209 4.91 10.47 4.56
CA ARG A 209 5.64 11.34 5.49
C ARG A 209 7.13 10.94 5.61
N PRO A 210 7.50 9.67 5.89
CA PRO A 210 8.91 9.28 5.94
C PRO A 210 9.65 9.52 4.63
N ILE A 211 9.01 9.24 3.48
CA ILE A 211 9.61 9.51 2.16
C ILE A 211 9.82 11.02 1.96
N LYS A 212 8.83 11.84 2.33
CA LYS A 212 8.96 13.30 2.20
C LYS A 212 10.10 13.85 3.07
N GLU A 213 10.24 13.35 4.29
CA GLU A 213 11.34 13.72 5.19
C GLU A 213 12.71 13.29 4.64
N LEU A 214 12.81 12.10 4.05
CA LEU A 214 14.03 11.62 3.39
C LEU A 214 14.40 12.48 2.17
N VAL A 215 13.42 12.85 1.34
CA VAL A 215 13.64 13.75 0.19
C VAL A 215 14.15 15.11 0.68
N GLN A 216 13.49 15.71 1.68
CA GLN A 216 13.91 17.00 2.24
C GLN A 216 15.30 16.94 2.89
N ALA A 217 15.66 15.83 3.54
CA ALA A 217 17.00 15.65 4.08
C ALA A 217 18.04 15.46 2.96
N THR A 218 17.69 14.76 1.90
CA THR A 218 18.57 14.58 0.73
C THR A 218 18.84 15.93 0.06
N ASP A 219 17.82 16.79 -0.08
CA ASP A 219 17.98 18.14 -0.61
C ASP A 219 18.96 18.97 0.26
N ARG A 220 18.86 18.88 1.60
CA ARG A 220 19.81 19.54 2.52
C ARG A 220 21.24 19.01 2.39
N VAL A 221 21.41 17.70 2.27
CA VAL A 221 22.73 17.08 2.03
C VAL A 221 23.30 17.55 0.69
N SER A 222 22.46 17.75 -0.34
CA SER A 222 22.90 18.25 -1.64
C SER A 222 23.43 19.69 -1.60
N THR A 223 22.98 20.48 -0.62
CA THR A 223 23.49 21.83 -0.34
C THR A 223 24.65 21.84 0.67
N GLY A 224 25.20 20.68 1.04
CA GLY A 224 26.33 20.57 1.96
C GLY A 224 25.98 20.66 3.45
N ASP A 225 24.69 20.63 3.82
CA ASP A 225 24.26 20.47 5.21
C ASP A 225 24.19 18.98 5.58
N PHE A 226 25.23 18.49 6.25
CA PHE A 226 25.33 17.11 6.76
C PHE A 226 24.85 16.97 8.21
N SER A 227 24.27 18.02 8.82
CA SER A 227 23.78 17.96 10.21
C SER A 227 22.40 17.31 10.33
N GLY A 228 21.61 17.35 9.25
CA GLY A 228 20.28 16.77 9.20
C GLY A 228 20.29 15.26 9.35
N ARG A 229 19.47 14.73 10.27
CA ARG A 229 19.15 13.30 10.38
C ARG A 229 17.70 13.05 10.03
N VAL A 230 17.42 11.89 9.46
CA VAL A 230 16.07 11.42 9.17
C VAL A 230 15.62 10.48 10.27
N HIS A 231 14.38 10.64 10.73
CA HIS A 231 13.82 9.79 11.78
C HIS A 231 13.55 8.38 11.26
N VAL A 232 13.86 7.37 12.07
CA VAL A 232 13.65 5.96 11.74
C VAL A 232 12.32 5.53 12.36
N TYR A 233 11.25 5.53 11.56
CA TYR A 233 9.90 5.23 12.04
C TYR A 233 9.65 3.75 12.30
N ASN A 234 10.20 2.88 11.44
CA ASN A 234 9.93 1.44 11.40
C ASN A 234 11.24 0.63 11.27
N GLN A 235 11.16 -0.68 11.45
CA GLN A 235 12.27 -1.63 11.21
C GLN A 235 12.19 -2.32 9.83
N ASP A 236 11.36 -1.78 8.92
CA ASP A 236 11.14 -2.27 7.56
C ASP A 236 12.18 -1.71 6.56
N GLU A 237 11.91 -1.85 5.27
CA GLU A 237 12.78 -1.34 4.19
C GLU A 237 12.96 0.18 4.26
N LEU A 238 11.93 0.93 4.66
CA LEU A 238 12.02 2.39 4.81
C LEU A 238 12.90 2.74 6.02
N GLY A 239 12.80 1.97 7.11
CA GLY A 239 13.69 2.09 8.26
C GLY A 239 15.15 1.82 7.93
N LYS A 240 15.43 0.73 7.19
CA LYS A 240 16.77 0.41 6.71
C LYS A 240 17.34 1.50 5.79
N LEU A 241 16.51 2.05 4.91
CA LEU A 241 16.90 3.16 4.04
C LEU A 241 17.21 4.43 4.83
N ALA A 242 16.40 4.78 5.83
CA ALA A 242 16.66 5.91 6.71
C ALA A 242 17.97 5.76 7.49
N ASN A 243 18.25 4.55 8.02
CA ASN A 243 19.52 4.25 8.67
C ASN A 243 20.71 4.37 7.71
N ALA A 244 20.63 3.76 6.53
CA ALA A 244 21.68 3.85 5.53
C ALA A 244 21.95 5.30 5.09
N PHE A 245 20.89 6.11 4.94
CA PHE A 245 20.99 7.53 4.65
C PHE A 245 21.71 8.30 5.76
N ASN A 246 21.36 8.05 7.03
CA ASN A 246 22.02 8.68 8.17
C ASN A 246 23.51 8.33 8.22
N THR A 247 23.88 7.05 8.08
CA THR A 247 25.28 6.61 8.04
C THR A 247 26.06 7.23 6.88
N MET A 248 25.47 7.30 5.68
CA MET A 248 26.09 7.98 4.54
C MET A 248 26.34 9.46 4.84
N THR A 249 25.37 10.13 5.47
CA THR A 249 25.47 11.55 5.84
C THR A 249 26.54 11.78 6.90
N ASP A 250 26.67 10.87 7.88
CA ASP A 250 27.76 10.88 8.88
C ASP A 250 29.13 10.80 8.20
N HIS A 251 29.32 9.83 7.29
CA HIS A 251 30.58 9.65 6.58
C HIS A 251 30.94 10.85 5.70
N LEU A 252 29.96 11.43 5.01
CA LEU A 252 30.16 12.65 4.22
C LEU A 252 30.56 13.84 5.11
N GLY A 253 29.91 14.01 6.26
CA GLY A 253 30.24 15.04 7.23
C GLY A 253 31.67 14.92 7.75
N VAL A 254 32.10 13.72 8.12
CA VAL A 254 33.47 13.44 8.55
C VAL A 254 34.47 13.74 7.43
N LEU A 255 34.21 13.25 6.21
CA LEU A 255 35.08 13.46 5.05
C LEU A 255 35.24 14.96 4.72
N PHE A 256 34.15 15.72 4.77
CA PHE A 256 34.18 17.16 4.54
C PHE A 256 34.98 17.90 5.62
N GLN A 257 34.82 17.51 6.90
CA GLN A 257 35.60 18.08 7.99
C GLN A 257 37.10 17.76 7.84
N SER A 258 37.46 16.54 7.44
CA SER A 258 38.85 16.16 7.15
C SER A 258 39.45 16.98 6.01
N ILE A 259 38.70 17.19 4.92
CA ILE A 259 39.14 18.07 3.82
C ILE A 259 39.40 19.49 4.34
N ARG A 260 38.50 20.03 5.16
CA ARG A 260 38.65 21.39 5.71
C ARG A 260 39.87 21.53 6.61
N THR A 261 40.15 20.53 7.45
CA THR A 261 41.37 20.51 8.27
C THR A 261 42.62 20.44 7.38
N ALA A 262 42.64 19.55 6.39
CA ALA A 262 43.76 19.43 5.47
C ALA A 262 44.03 20.73 4.69
N VAL A 263 42.97 21.42 4.26
CA VAL A 263 43.06 22.73 3.60
C VAL A 263 43.68 23.78 4.51
N ASN A 264 43.25 23.85 5.78
CA ASN A 264 43.82 24.77 6.77
C ASN A 264 45.31 24.48 7.04
N ASP A 265 45.67 23.20 7.16
CA ASP A 265 47.07 22.78 7.36
C ASP A 265 47.95 23.13 6.16
N ILE A 266 47.44 22.94 4.93
CA ILE A 266 48.13 23.35 3.69
C ILE A 266 48.33 24.87 3.67
N ASN A 267 47.31 25.67 4.02
CA ASN A 267 47.45 27.12 4.09
C ASN A 267 48.52 27.55 5.10
N HIS A 268 48.49 26.99 6.31
CA HIS A 268 49.45 27.30 7.36
C HIS A 268 50.89 26.92 6.94
N THR A 269 51.08 25.71 6.44
CA THR A 269 52.40 25.24 5.97
C THR A 269 52.90 26.04 4.77
N THR A 270 52.03 26.43 3.84
CA THR A 270 52.39 27.25 2.69
C THR A 270 52.87 28.64 3.11
N MET A 271 52.21 29.29 4.08
CA MET A 271 52.66 30.56 4.64
C MET A 271 54.04 30.46 5.31
N LEU A 272 54.28 29.37 6.04
CA LEU A 272 55.58 29.11 6.66
C LEU A 272 56.70 28.90 5.61
N ILE A 273 56.40 28.19 4.51
CA ILE A 273 57.34 28.01 3.39
C ILE A 273 57.66 29.35 2.72
N ILE A 274 56.67 30.20 2.47
CA ILE A 274 56.89 31.54 1.88
C ILE A 274 57.81 32.37 2.78
N ASN A 275 57.53 32.43 4.08
CA ASN A 275 58.35 33.19 5.04
C ASN A 275 59.80 32.65 5.11
N ARG A 276 59.97 31.33 5.22
CA ARG A 276 61.32 30.71 5.20
C ARG A 276 62.05 30.96 3.88
N SER A 277 61.34 30.91 2.76
CA SER A 277 61.91 31.20 1.44
C SER A 277 62.29 32.69 1.29
N GLU A 278 61.55 33.61 1.90
CA GLU A 278 61.92 35.03 2.05
C GLU A 278 63.20 35.23 2.84
N GLN A 279 63.29 34.64 4.02
CA GLN A 279 64.51 34.71 4.82
C GLN A 279 65.71 34.10 4.10
N SER A 280 65.53 32.96 3.44
CA SER A 280 66.60 32.30 2.70
C SER A 280 67.06 33.11 1.50
N ASP A 281 66.17 33.72 0.71
CA ASP A 281 66.55 34.57 -0.44
C ASP A 281 67.30 35.81 0.02
N LEU A 282 66.88 36.43 1.13
CA LEU A 282 67.63 37.54 1.74
C LEU A 282 69.04 37.11 2.18
N ALA A 283 69.17 35.93 2.79
CA ALA A 283 70.47 35.39 3.18
C ALA A 283 71.35 35.06 1.95
N THR A 284 70.79 34.43 0.93
CA THR A 284 71.50 34.11 -0.31
C THR A 284 71.93 35.37 -1.06
N ARG A 285 71.10 36.40 -1.14
CA ARG A 285 71.50 37.70 -1.72
C ARG A 285 72.67 38.32 -0.98
N LYS A 286 72.61 38.38 0.36
CA LYS A 286 73.73 38.88 1.18
C LYS A 286 75.01 38.07 0.95
N LEU A 287 74.89 36.75 0.80
CA LEU A 287 76.02 35.87 0.47
C LEU A 287 76.57 36.16 -0.93
N THR A 288 75.70 36.28 -1.95
CA THR A 288 76.10 36.65 -3.31
C THR A 288 76.81 38.00 -3.34
N ASP A 289 76.29 39.01 -2.63
CA ASP A 289 76.91 40.32 -2.52
C ASP A 289 78.30 40.24 -1.86
N SER A 290 78.42 39.47 -0.77
CA SER A 290 79.69 39.23 -0.10
C SER A 290 80.69 38.48 -0.99
N LEU A 291 80.24 37.46 -1.75
CA LEU A 291 81.07 36.70 -2.68
C LEU A 291 81.55 37.58 -3.85
N ASN A 292 80.67 38.41 -4.40
CA ASN A 292 81.03 39.38 -5.44
C ASN A 292 82.08 40.38 -4.92
N GLN A 293 81.92 40.85 -3.68
CA GLN A 293 82.88 41.74 -3.03
C GLN A 293 84.22 41.03 -2.78
N LEU A 294 84.21 39.77 -2.34
CA LEU A 294 85.43 38.95 -2.19
C LEU A 294 86.13 38.74 -3.53
N GLN A 295 85.38 38.49 -4.61
CA GLN A 295 85.93 38.32 -5.95
C GLN A 295 86.55 39.62 -6.48
N GLN A 296 85.91 40.77 -6.26
CA GLN A 296 86.48 42.09 -6.58
C GLN A 296 87.73 42.40 -5.74
N THR A 297 87.70 42.07 -4.45
CA THR A 297 88.85 42.27 -3.55
C THR A 297 90.04 41.39 -3.97
N ALA A 298 89.77 40.13 -4.34
CA ALA A 298 90.79 39.22 -4.87
C ALA A 298 91.39 39.73 -6.18
N ALA A 299 90.58 40.34 -7.07
CA ALA A 299 91.03 40.89 -8.34
C ALA A 299 91.86 42.18 -8.21
N GLN A 300 91.79 42.90 -7.09
CA GLN A 300 92.47 44.18 -6.85
C GLN A 300 93.79 44.06 -6.08
N LEU A 301 94.19 42.86 -5.64
CA LEU A 301 95.44 42.62 -4.90
C LEU A 301 96.67 42.71 -5.84
N PRO A 302 97.57 43.72 -5.71
CA PRO A 302 98.64 43.96 -6.69
C PRO A 302 99.86 43.03 -6.63
N ASN A 303 99.89 42.00 -5.76
CA ASN A 303 101.08 41.16 -5.53
C ASN A 303 100.82 39.63 -5.61
N ALA A 304 99.90 39.19 -6.46
CA ALA A 304 99.59 37.77 -6.70
C ALA A 304 100.60 37.03 -7.60
N ALA A 305 101.74 37.64 -7.95
CA ALA A 305 102.75 37.04 -8.83
C ALA A 305 103.80 36.19 -8.09
N GLN A 306 103.82 36.17 -6.75
CA GLN A 306 104.85 35.43 -5.98
C GLN A 306 104.30 34.40 -4.99
N ASN A 307 102.99 34.37 -4.75
CA ASN A 307 102.31 33.27 -4.10
C ASN A 307 101.04 33.02 -4.89
N ASP A 308 100.85 31.78 -5.33
CA ASP A 308 99.59 31.29 -5.90
C ASP A 308 98.42 31.84 -5.06
N ILE A 309 97.68 32.84 -5.56
CA ILE A 309 96.24 32.79 -5.34
C ILE A 309 95.88 31.52 -6.09
N PRO A 310 95.62 30.39 -5.42
CA PRO A 310 95.58 29.15 -6.14
C PRO A 310 94.42 29.28 -7.12
N LEU A 311 94.62 28.85 -8.36
CA LEU A 311 93.54 28.63 -9.34
C LEU A 311 92.32 27.99 -8.65
N GLU A 312 92.57 27.17 -7.62
CA GLU A 312 91.63 26.60 -6.66
C GLU A 312 90.73 27.60 -5.90
N CYS A 313 91.24 28.74 -5.41
CA CYS A 313 90.44 29.75 -4.69
C CYS A 313 89.48 30.49 -5.63
N SER A 314 89.96 30.88 -6.83
CA SER A 314 89.10 31.47 -7.85
C SER A 314 88.06 30.47 -8.36
N ASN A 315 88.46 29.20 -8.56
CA ASN A 315 87.54 28.13 -8.95
C ASN A 315 86.50 27.86 -7.86
N LYS A 316 86.87 27.81 -6.58
CA LYS A 316 85.92 27.64 -5.46
C LYS A 316 84.99 28.83 -5.28
N LEU A 317 85.46 30.07 -5.49
CA LEU A 317 84.61 31.26 -5.48
C LEU A 317 83.63 31.25 -6.65
N HIS A 318 84.08 30.82 -7.84
CA HIS A 318 83.22 30.68 -9.01
C HIS A 318 82.16 29.57 -8.81
N GLU A 319 82.57 28.42 -8.28
CA GLU A 319 81.67 27.33 -7.90
C GLU A 319 80.67 27.79 -6.80
N SER A 320 81.12 28.56 -5.82
CA SER A 320 80.27 29.10 -4.76
C SER A 320 79.25 30.15 -5.26
N THR A 321 79.65 30.97 -6.24
CA THR A 321 78.73 31.92 -6.91
C THR A 321 77.73 31.20 -7.80
N GLU A 322 78.14 30.18 -8.56
CA GLU A 322 77.22 29.37 -9.38
C GLU A 322 76.20 28.61 -8.51
N THR A 323 76.66 28.01 -7.41
CA THR A 323 75.78 27.30 -6.46
C THR A 323 74.81 28.25 -5.76
N THR A 324 75.23 29.46 -5.35
CA THR A 324 74.30 30.44 -4.77
C THR A 324 73.30 31.00 -5.78
N LEU A 325 73.68 31.16 -7.06
CA LEU A 325 72.75 31.52 -8.12
C LEU A 325 71.71 30.42 -8.39
N ARG A 326 72.13 29.15 -8.43
CA ARG A 326 71.20 28.01 -8.50
C ARG A 326 70.28 27.96 -7.29
N GLN A 327 70.80 28.22 -6.08
CA GLN A 327 69.99 28.31 -4.86
C GLN A 327 68.92 29.40 -4.96
N GLN A 328 69.24 30.58 -5.51
CA GLN A 328 68.25 31.64 -5.76
C GLN A 328 67.17 31.23 -6.77
N GLU A 329 67.55 30.49 -7.82
CA GLU A 329 66.61 29.99 -8.82
C GLU A 329 65.60 29.01 -8.18
N HIS A 330 66.08 28.05 -7.39
CA HIS A 330 65.22 27.14 -6.63
C HIS A 330 64.28 27.88 -5.66
N LEU A 331 64.74 28.93 -4.99
CA LEU A 331 63.88 29.73 -4.10
C LEU A 331 62.77 30.47 -4.88
N LYS A 332 63.06 30.95 -6.09
CA LYS A 332 62.03 31.53 -6.97
C LYS A 332 61.00 30.48 -7.39
N GLU A 333 61.44 29.27 -7.73
CA GLU A 333 60.55 28.15 -8.05
C GLU A 333 59.64 27.77 -6.88
N ILE A 334 60.21 27.63 -5.67
CA ILE A 334 59.47 27.34 -4.43
C ILE A 334 58.38 28.40 -4.19
N ARG A 335 58.72 29.71 -4.26
CA ARG A 335 57.70 30.76 -4.09
C ARG A 335 56.62 30.73 -5.16
N SER A 336 56.99 30.43 -6.41
CA SER A 336 56.04 30.31 -7.52
C SER A 336 55.07 29.15 -7.27
N ALA A 337 55.59 28.00 -6.82
CA ALA A 337 54.79 26.82 -6.46
C ALA A 337 53.88 27.10 -5.25
N SER A 338 54.38 27.71 -4.18
CA SER A 338 53.58 28.11 -3.01
C SER A 338 52.44 29.07 -3.39
N ARG A 339 52.70 30.05 -4.26
CA ARG A 339 51.64 30.94 -4.78
C ARG A 339 50.60 30.21 -5.63
N LYS A 340 50.98 29.15 -6.36
CA LYS A 340 50.01 28.28 -7.05
C LYS A 340 49.17 27.49 -6.04
N LEU A 341 49.77 26.95 -4.98
CA LEU A 341 49.06 26.22 -3.93
C LEU A 341 48.00 27.07 -3.23
N ILE A 342 48.33 28.31 -2.85
CA ILE A 342 47.34 29.24 -2.27
C ILE A 342 46.14 29.42 -3.19
N ARG A 343 46.37 29.63 -4.50
CA ARG A 343 45.27 29.76 -5.47
C ARG A 343 44.40 28.50 -5.57
N TYR A 344 44.98 27.31 -5.42
CA TYR A 344 44.20 26.07 -5.40
C TYR A 344 43.38 25.94 -4.12
N VAL A 345 43.96 26.32 -2.98
CA VAL A 345 43.25 26.34 -1.71
C VAL A 345 42.09 27.34 -1.74
N ASP A 346 42.33 28.58 -2.19
CA ASP A 346 41.27 29.59 -2.34
C ASP A 346 40.15 29.08 -3.25
N ARG A 347 40.50 28.33 -4.29
CA ARG A 347 39.51 27.71 -5.18
C ARG A 347 38.72 26.62 -4.47
N LEU A 348 39.36 25.77 -3.66
CA LEU A 348 38.67 24.76 -2.83
C LEU A 348 37.74 25.41 -1.79
N ASP A 349 38.17 26.51 -1.17
CA ASP A 349 37.34 27.27 -0.24
C ASP A 349 36.17 27.97 -0.94
N SER A 350 36.36 28.48 -2.16
CA SER A 350 35.25 29.03 -2.94
C SER A 350 34.22 27.97 -3.34
N ILE A 351 34.66 26.73 -3.63
CA ILE A 351 33.76 25.60 -3.88
C ILE A 351 33.00 25.24 -2.60
N SER A 352 33.68 25.21 -1.45
CA SER A 352 33.05 24.95 -0.15
C SER A 352 32.00 26.03 0.20
N LEU A 353 32.28 27.29 -0.13
CA LEU A 353 31.36 28.42 0.01
C LEU A 353 30.18 28.36 -0.98
N GLN A 354 30.38 27.87 -2.21
CA GLN A 354 29.28 27.68 -3.18
C GLN A 354 28.24 26.67 -2.69
N PHE A 355 28.64 25.61 -1.99
CA PHE A 355 27.69 24.72 -1.32
C PHE A 355 26.90 25.47 -0.25
N LYS A 356 27.56 26.33 0.52
CA LYS A 356 26.92 27.17 1.55
C LYS A 356 25.97 28.23 0.99
N PHE A 357 26.20 28.76 -0.21
CA PHE A 357 25.43 29.88 -0.78
C PHE A 357 24.13 29.50 -1.51
N ASN A 358 23.81 28.21 -1.64
CA ASN A 358 22.46 27.78 -2.06
C ASN A 358 21.40 27.92 -0.93
N GLU A 359 21.74 28.60 0.18
CA GLU A 359 20.89 28.94 1.33
C GLU A 359 19.88 30.10 1.09
N LYS A 360 19.59 30.51 -0.15
CA LYS A 360 18.55 31.53 -0.41
C LYS A 360 17.52 31.14 -1.46
#